data_AF-R5JQ82-F1
#
_entry.id   AF-R5JQ82-F1
#
_cell.length_a   1.000
_cell.length_b   1.000
_cell.length_c   1.000
_cell.angle_alpha   90.00
_cell.angle_beta   90.00
_cell.angle_gamma   90.00
#
_symmetry.space_group_name_H-M   'P 1'
#
loop_
_entity.id
_entity.type
_entity.pdbx_description
1 polymer ?
#
loop_
_entity_poly.entity_id
_entity_poly.type
_entity_poly.pdbx_seq_one_letter_code
_entity_poly.pdbx_strand_id
1 'polypeptide(L)'
;MKNKIYNIFFSFACVSILFAACSEEKKEDYNPVFDSSKLAIVETGEALGNYGTALKLSMKTTSNNALDTVIQQGIVLATSQDQLDLIHGVVYPSNSRKVGETNVVTIKELEAQKEYYYCAYAQNREGVAFGEAKKLTTDKAWDRAPVVYENFSTTSFLQNLAFINLGADDGFQAGNVSSWELGLVNDASFAMLLWSIDGNTGALLAADDLIECTADFTDGVFPEFTFLPYSYGAMPVQTSDIYFDSFEIIASESPIETKEQADAAKIYYKATLNKDTVNKMHTVDLSDFENKVCYIYIRHKAEKTGYALMISHVEANALFAPIE
;
A
#
# COMPACT_ATOMS: atom_id res chain seq x y z
N MET A 1 -20.32 1.27 21.10
CA MET A 1 -19.09 1.40 21.91
C MET A 1 -17.93 0.76 21.17
N LYS A 2 -17.10 1.58 20.51
CA LYS A 2 -15.63 1.48 20.35
C LYS A 2 -15.22 2.47 19.26
N ASN A 3 -15.13 3.74 19.64
CA ASN A 3 -14.49 4.79 18.85
C ASN A 3 -12.97 4.52 18.87
N LYS A 4 -12.37 4.26 17.71
CA LYS A 4 -10.93 4.32 17.54
C LYS A 4 -10.57 5.69 16.97
N ILE A 5 -10.22 6.60 17.87
CA ILE A 5 -9.52 7.85 17.55
C ILE A 5 -8.08 7.46 17.24
N TYR A 6 -7.67 7.56 15.98
CA TYR A 6 -6.27 7.41 15.61
C TYR A 6 -5.54 8.74 15.85
N ASN A 7 -4.63 8.68 16.82
CA ASN A 7 -3.62 9.68 17.13
C ASN A 7 -2.78 9.98 15.88
N ILE A 8 -2.82 11.22 15.40
CA ILE A 8 -1.75 11.77 14.55
C ILE A 8 -0.77 12.48 15.47
N PHE A 9 0.48 12.04 15.41
CA PHE A 9 1.63 12.61 16.09
C PHE A 9 1.78 14.10 15.77
N PHE A 10 1.40 14.95 16.72
CA PHE A 10 1.81 16.35 16.75
C PHE A 10 3.18 16.41 17.43
N SER A 11 4.25 16.44 16.64
CA SER A 11 5.61 16.65 17.18
C SER A 11 5.75 18.10 17.64
N PHE A 12 5.35 18.37 18.88
CA PHE A 12 5.75 19.55 19.63
C PHE A 12 7.25 19.47 19.91
N ALA A 13 8.05 20.25 19.19
CA ALA A 13 9.39 20.63 19.62
C ALA A 13 9.36 22.08 20.12
N CYS A 14 8.69 22.30 21.25
CA CYS A 14 8.89 23.49 22.09
C CYS A 14 9.66 23.07 23.34
N VAL A 15 10.99 23.15 23.31
CA VAL A 15 11.82 23.24 24.51
C VAL A 15 12.81 24.38 24.32
N SER A 16 12.39 25.53 24.83
CA SER A 16 13.19 26.55 25.53
C SER A 16 14.72 26.50 25.36
N ILE A 17 15.25 27.50 24.63
CA ILE A 17 16.55 28.09 24.97
C ILE A 17 16.24 29.49 25.52
N LEU A 18 16.34 29.66 26.84
CA LEU A 18 16.28 30.95 27.51
C LEU A 18 17.70 31.55 27.54
N PHE A 19 17.82 32.71 26.89
CA PHE A 19 18.71 33.86 27.09
C PHE A 19 20.07 33.69 27.80
N ALA A 20 21.13 34.10 27.09
CA ALA A 20 22.18 34.93 27.65
C ALA A 20 22.72 35.94 26.62
N ALA A 21 22.75 37.21 27.06
CA ALA A 21 23.47 38.37 26.53
C ALA A 21 22.86 39.17 25.36
N CYS A 22 22.26 40.30 25.76
CA CYS A 22 21.94 41.48 24.98
C CYS A 22 23.07 41.97 24.06
N SER A 23 22.74 42.16 22.79
CA SER A 23 22.81 43.51 22.22
C SER A 23 21.44 43.82 21.62
N GLU A 24 20.70 44.72 22.26
CA GLU A 24 19.48 45.30 21.69
C GLU A 24 19.85 46.10 20.45
N GLU A 25 19.90 45.44 19.29
CA GLU A 25 19.39 46.10 18.11
C GLU A 25 17.87 46.04 18.23
N LYS A 26 17.25 47.18 18.54
CA LYS A 26 15.84 47.38 18.28
C LYS A 26 15.63 47.15 16.78
N LYS A 27 15.28 45.92 16.40
CA LYS A 27 14.62 45.71 15.11
C LYS A 27 13.28 46.40 15.22
N GLU A 28 13.17 47.51 14.51
CA GLU A 28 11.89 48.13 14.19
C GLU A 28 10.92 47.02 13.77
N ASP A 29 9.80 46.93 14.50
CA ASP A 29 8.55 46.31 14.12
C ASP A 29 8.66 45.06 13.21
N TYR A 30 8.99 43.92 13.81
CA TYR A 30 8.60 42.64 13.20
C TYR A 30 7.08 42.48 13.32
N ASN A 31 6.36 43.17 12.43
CA ASN A 31 4.93 43.02 12.21
C ASN A 31 4.75 42.30 10.87
N PRO A 32 4.79 40.95 10.83
CA PRO A 32 4.63 40.23 9.58
C PRO A 32 3.25 40.52 9.01
N VAL A 33 3.20 41.33 7.96
CA VAL A 33 1.97 41.59 7.20
C VAL A 33 1.69 40.34 6.37
N PHE A 34 0.55 39.72 6.63
CA PHE A 34 0.08 38.60 5.80
C PHE A 34 -0.11 39.08 4.36
N ASP A 35 0.56 38.40 3.43
CA ASP A 35 0.51 38.71 2.01
C ASP A 35 -0.09 37.51 1.27
N SER A 36 -1.38 37.59 0.96
CA SER A 36 -2.10 36.53 0.25
C SER A 36 -1.55 36.29 -1.16
N SER A 37 -0.81 37.25 -1.75
CA SER A 37 -0.19 37.07 -3.06
C SER A 37 0.98 36.09 -3.02
N LYS A 38 1.48 35.75 -1.82
CA LYS A 38 2.53 34.76 -1.58
C LYS A 38 1.99 33.35 -1.26
N LEU A 39 0.67 33.16 -1.23
CA LEU A 39 0.11 31.82 -1.11
C LEU A 39 0.18 31.06 -2.43
N ALA A 40 0.28 29.73 -2.35
CA ALA A 40 0.16 28.87 -3.52
C ALA A 40 -1.19 29.09 -4.24
N ILE A 41 -1.21 28.89 -5.55
CA ILE A 41 -2.46 28.89 -6.32
C ILE A 41 -2.95 27.45 -6.38
N VAL A 42 -4.21 27.22 -5.97
CA VAL A 42 -4.78 25.88 -5.85
C VAL A 42 -6.04 25.78 -6.69
N GLU A 43 -6.12 24.72 -7.49
CA GLU A 43 -7.28 24.38 -8.32
C GLU A 43 -7.89 23.09 -7.78
N THR A 44 -9.16 23.15 -7.38
CA THR A 44 -9.97 21.97 -7.07
C THR A 44 -10.43 21.37 -8.39
N GLY A 45 -9.99 20.15 -8.70
CA GLY A 45 -10.39 19.45 -9.92
C GLY A 45 -11.75 18.74 -9.78
N GLU A 46 -12.10 17.96 -10.78
CA GLU A 46 -13.32 17.13 -10.78
C GLU A 46 -13.07 15.77 -10.14
N ALA A 47 -14.18 15.07 -9.84
CA ALA A 47 -14.13 13.65 -9.55
C ALA A 47 -13.72 12.86 -10.80
N LEU A 48 -12.62 12.13 -10.69
CA LEU A 48 -12.14 11.19 -11.70
C LEU A 48 -12.78 9.80 -11.53
N GLY A 49 -13.34 9.52 -10.36
CA GLY A 49 -14.04 8.27 -10.06
C GLY A 49 -14.92 8.39 -8.83
N ASN A 50 -16.12 7.81 -8.91
CA ASN A 50 -17.10 7.73 -7.84
C ASN A 50 -17.57 6.28 -7.70
N TYR A 51 -17.26 5.68 -6.55
CA TYR A 51 -17.43 4.24 -6.32
C TYR A 51 -18.36 3.98 -5.12
N GLY A 52 -19.16 4.98 -4.78
CA GLY A 52 -20.08 5.00 -3.63
C GLY A 52 -19.38 5.17 -2.28
N THR A 53 -18.47 4.26 -1.92
CA THR A 53 -17.71 4.35 -0.65
C THR A 53 -16.32 4.94 -0.81
N ALA A 54 -15.94 5.30 -2.04
CA ALA A 54 -14.66 5.90 -2.35
C ALA A 54 -14.77 6.90 -3.50
N LEU A 55 -13.88 7.89 -3.50
CA LEU A 55 -13.74 8.90 -4.53
C LEU A 55 -12.28 9.02 -4.96
N LYS A 56 -12.06 9.32 -6.24
CA LYS A 56 -10.80 9.86 -6.74
C LYS A 56 -11.04 11.28 -7.20
N LEU A 57 -10.40 12.23 -6.54
CA LEU A 57 -10.58 13.65 -6.81
C LEU A 57 -9.27 14.24 -7.32
N SER A 58 -9.35 15.02 -8.39
CA SER A 58 -8.18 15.71 -8.93
C SER A 58 -7.94 17.05 -8.26
N MET A 59 -6.69 17.48 -8.22
CA MET A 59 -6.30 18.83 -7.81
C MET A 59 -5.02 19.26 -8.52
N LYS A 60 -4.77 20.56 -8.57
CA LYS A 60 -3.51 21.09 -9.06
C LYS A 60 -3.06 22.25 -8.19
N THR A 61 -1.78 22.27 -7.87
CA THR A 61 -1.16 23.40 -7.16
C THR A 61 -0.11 24.01 -8.06
N THR A 62 -0.16 25.33 -8.23
CA THR A 62 0.87 26.10 -8.91
C THR A 62 1.59 26.94 -7.88
N SER A 63 2.91 26.80 -7.83
CA SER A 63 3.72 27.72 -7.02
C SER A 63 3.70 29.09 -7.68
N ASN A 64 3.33 30.09 -6.90
CA ASN A 64 3.27 31.48 -7.29
C ASN A 64 4.66 32.16 -7.23
N ASN A 65 5.71 31.51 -6.70
CA ASN A 65 7.13 31.90 -6.75
C ASN A 65 8.04 30.72 -6.37
N ALA A 66 9.18 30.55 -7.04
CA ALA A 66 10.11 29.42 -6.82
C ALA A 66 10.70 29.28 -5.39
N LEU A 67 10.46 30.24 -4.49
CA LEU A 67 10.89 30.21 -3.08
C LEU A 67 9.86 29.57 -2.14
N ASP A 68 8.62 29.35 -2.60
CA ASP A 68 7.53 28.78 -1.81
C ASP A 68 7.41 27.27 -2.03
N THR A 69 8.22 26.53 -1.27
CA THR A 69 8.09 25.07 -1.20
C THR A 69 6.75 24.73 -0.56
N VAL A 70 5.89 24.05 -1.31
CA VAL A 70 4.66 23.44 -0.77
C VAL A 70 5.05 22.41 0.28
N ILE A 71 4.64 22.67 1.53
CA ILE A 71 4.90 21.81 2.69
C ILE A 71 3.91 20.65 2.71
N GLN A 72 2.65 20.93 2.37
CA GLN A 72 1.57 19.96 2.30
C GLN A 72 0.52 20.42 1.28
N GLN A 73 -0.15 19.49 0.64
CA GLN A 73 -1.30 19.75 -0.21
C GLN A 73 -2.25 18.56 -0.16
N GLY A 74 -3.49 18.74 -0.55
CA GLY A 74 -4.49 17.66 -0.57
C GLY A 74 -5.89 18.19 -0.77
N ILE A 75 -6.88 17.42 -0.30
CA ILE A 75 -8.30 17.78 -0.36
C ILE A 75 -8.89 17.79 1.04
N VAL A 76 -9.73 18.77 1.32
CA VAL A 76 -10.63 18.80 2.48
C VAL A 76 -11.99 18.31 2.00
N LEU A 77 -12.63 17.43 2.77
CA LEU A 77 -13.99 16.95 2.54
C LEU A 77 -14.87 17.28 3.76
N ALA A 78 -16.11 17.69 3.53
CA ALA A 78 -17.09 17.95 4.58
C ALA A 78 -18.50 17.58 4.12
N THR A 79 -19.44 17.45 5.07
CA THR A 79 -20.87 17.23 4.77
C THR A 79 -21.67 18.54 4.68
N SER A 80 -21.04 19.68 4.95
CA SER A 80 -21.60 21.01 4.71
C SER A 80 -20.51 21.98 4.24
N GLN A 81 -20.89 22.96 3.44
CA GLN A 81 -19.93 23.89 2.83
C GLN A 81 -19.26 24.83 3.83
N ASP A 82 -19.93 25.18 4.92
CA ASP A 82 -19.40 26.02 6.01
C ASP A 82 -18.35 25.31 6.88
N GLN A 83 -18.26 23.98 6.79
CA GLN A 83 -17.24 23.17 7.45
C GLN A 83 -16.03 22.88 6.55
N LEU A 84 -15.97 23.49 5.36
CA LEU A 84 -14.95 23.21 4.36
C LEU A 84 -13.66 24.00 4.63
N ASP A 85 -13.01 23.67 5.73
CA ASP A 85 -11.73 24.22 6.18
C ASP A 85 -10.86 23.14 6.87
N LEU A 86 -9.62 23.48 7.23
CA LEU A 86 -8.66 22.52 7.83
C LEU A 86 -8.95 22.14 9.29
N ILE A 87 -9.92 22.78 9.95
CA ILE A 87 -10.27 22.55 11.36
C ILE A 87 -11.51 21.67 11.45
N HIS A 88 -12.54 21.97 10.66
CA HIS A 88 -13.84 21.30 10.73
C HIS A 88 -13.97 20.17 9.70
N GLY A 89 -13.33 20.30 8.54
CA GLY A 89 -13.36 19.30 7.49
C GLY A 89 -12.39 18.14 7.75
N VAL A 90 -12.59 17.04 7.02
CA VAL A 90 -11.66 15.91 7.02
C VAL A 90 -10.59 16.14 5.96
N VAL A 91 -9.34 16.15 6.39
CA VAL A 91 -8.18 16.46 5.54
C VAL A 91 -7.57 15.18 4.98
N TYR A 92 -7.54 15.07 3.64
CA TYR A 92 -6.91 14.00 2.88
C TYR A 92 -5.65 14.54 2.18
N PRO A 93 -4.46 14.38 2.76
CA PRO A 93 -3.22 14.85 2.13
C PRO A 93 -2.90 14.05 0.86
N SER A 94 -2.37 14.73 -0.14
CA SER A 94 -1.76 14.08 -1.31
C SER A 94 -0.43 13.45 -0.93
N ASN A 95 -0.15 12.27 -1.48
CA ASN A 95 1.15 11.60 -1.35
C ASN A 95 2.27 12.31 -2.14
N SER A 96 1.91 13.25 -3.03
CA SER A 96 2.84 14.04 -3.84
C SER A 96 2.79 15.50 -3.44
N ARG A 97 3.97 16.13 -3.36
CA ARG A 97 4.14 17.59 -3.18
C ARG A 97 4.50 18.30 -4.49
N LYS A 98 4.41 17.59 -5.63
CA LYS A 98 4.73 18.18 -6.93
C LYS A 98 3.74 19.29 -7.27
N VAL A 99 4.30 20.41 -7.68
CA VAL A 99 3.60 21.60 -8.17
C VAL A 99 3.68 21.65 -9.69
N GLY A 100 2.66 22.24 -10.33
CA GLY A 100 2.53 22.33 -11.79
C GLY A 100 1.90 21.10 -12.45
N GLU A 101 1.77 20.00 -11.72
CA GLU A 101 1.14 18.74 -12.18
C GLU A 101 -0.23 18.53 -11.52
N THR A 102 -1.12 17.84 -12.23
CA THR A 102 -2.38 17.35 -11.65
C THR A 102 -2.07 16.19 -10.71
N ASN A 103 -2.51 16.29 -9.47
CA ASN A 103 -2.44 15.24 -8.46
C ASN A 103 -3.83 14.62 -8.27
N VAL A 104 -3.87 13.36 -7.88
CA VAL A 104 -5.12 12.65 -7.55
C VAL A 104 -5.09 12.26 -6.08
N VAL A 105 -6.13 12.64 -5.35
CA VAL A 105 -6.35 12.25 -3.95
C VAL A 105 -7.45 11.20 -3.92
N THR A 106 -7.12 10.05 -3.32
CA THR A 106 -8.08 8.97 -3.08
C THR A 106 -8.68 9.13 -1.70
N ILE A 107 -10.00 9.10 -1.62
CA ILE A 107 -10.78 9.15 -0.39
C ILE A 107 -11.56 7.83 -0.30
N LYS A 108 -11.50 7.14 0.84
CA LYS A 108 -12.16 5.85 1.09
C LYS A 108 -13.07 5.96 2.33
N GLU A 109 -13.83 4.91 2.60
CA GLU A 109 -14.71 4.80 3.78
C GLU A 109 -15.83 5.86 3.84
N LEU A 110 -16.33 6.27 2.68
CA LEU A 110 -17.47 7.18 2.56
C LEU A 110 -18.79 6.42 2.68
N GLU A 111 -19.85 7.15 3.03
CA GLU A 111 -21.21 6.64 2.94
C GLU A 111 -21.69 6.77 1.49
N ALA A 112 -22.20 5.67 0.92
CA ALA A 112 -22.83 5.69 -0.40
C ALA A 112 -24.09 6.56 -0.41
N GLN A 113 -24.44 7.09 -1.59
CA GLN A 113 -25.62 7.95 -1.79
C GLN A 113 -25.70 9.18 -0.87
N LYS A 114 -24.55 9.76 -0.48
CA LYS A 114 -24.45 10.93 0.38
C LYS A 114 -23.81 12.12 -0.34
N GLU A 115 -24.35 13.32 -0.10
CA GLU A 115 -23.78 14.57 -0.60
C GLU A 115 -22.56 14.98 0.26
N TYR A 116 -21.48 15.35 -0.42
CA TYR A 116 -20.26 15.88 0.19
C TYR A 116 -19.81 17.15 -0.53
N TYR A 117 -19.18 18.03 0.23
CA TYR A 117 -18.48 19.23 -0.24
C TYR A 117 -16.98 19.01 -0.15
N TYR A 118 -16.22 19.50 -1.11
CA TYR A 118 -14.77 19.35 -1.13
C TYR A 118 -14.08 20.56 -1.74
N CYS A 119 -12.85 20.83 -1.28
CA CYS A 119 -11.93 21.76 -1.93
C CYS A 119 -10.50 21.24 -1.79
N ALA A 120 -9.66 21.56 -2.77
CA ALA A 120 -8.23 21.35 -2.65
C ALA A 120 -7.61 22.42 -1.74
N TYR A 121 -6.54 22.07 -1.04
CA TYR A 121 -5.73 23.01 -0.26
C TYR A 121 -4.23 22.80 -0.53
N ALA A 122 -3.45 23.86 -0.32
CA ALA A 122 -2.01 23.78 -0.27
C ALA A 122 -1.45 24.72 0.80
N GLN A 123 -0.44 24.26 1.51
CA GLN A 123 0.25 24.98 2.58
C GLN A 123 1.69 25.26 2.18
N ASN A 124 2.12 26.51 2.35
CA ASN A 124 3.51 26.93 2.33
C ASN A 124 3.85 27.66 3.65
N ARG A 125 5.00 28.34 3.72
CA ARG A 125 5.41 29.07 4.93
C ARG A 125 4.58 30.32 5.20
N GLU A 126 3.95 30.86 4.17
CA GLU A 126 3.16 32.09 4.22
C GLU A 126 1.71 31.83 4.65
N GLY A 127 1.20 30.61 4.42
CA GLY A 127 -0.09 30.18 4.92
C GLY A 127 -0.70 29.03 4.12
N VAL A 128 -2.03 28.99 4.10
CA VAL A 128 -2.83 27.97 3.40
C VAL A 128 -3.70 28.66 2.36
N ALA A 129 -3.65 28.16 1.13
CA ALA A 129 -4.59 28.50 0.06
C ALA A 129 -5.58 27.36 -0.15
N PHE A 130 -6.77 27.73 -0.62
CA PHE A 130 -7.83 26.81 -1.01
C PHE A 130 -8.22 27.04 -2.46
N GLY A 131 -8.57 25.96 -3.14
CA GLY A 131 -9.24 26.03 -4.43
C GLY A 131 -10.75 26.27 -4.28
N GLU A 132 -11.44 26.29 -5.42
CA GLU A 132 -12.91 26.41 -5.46
C GLU A 132 -13.59 25.29 -4.65
N ALA A 133 -14.64 25.64 -3.91
CA ALA A 133 -15.48 24.66 -3.24
C ALA A 133 -16.41 23.99 -4.25
N LYS A 134 -16.39 22.65 -4.28
CA LYS A 134 -17.24 21.82 -5.12
C LYS A 134 -18.10 20.91 -4.28
N LYS A 135 -19.09 20.28 -4.92
CA LYS A 135 -19.95 19.28 -4.28
C LYS A 135 -20.28 18.15 -5.23
N LEU A 136 -20.51 16.98 -4.66
CA LEU A 136 -20.99 15.79 -5.38
C LEU A 136 -21.82 14.91 -4.46
N THR A 137 -22.59 14.00 -5.03
CA THR A 137 -23.22 12.90 -4.29
C THR A 137 -22.52 11.60 -4.67
N THR A 138 -22.07 10.82 -3.68
CA THR A 138 -21.47 9.51 -3.93
C THR A 138 -22.50 8.55 -4.54
N ASP A 139 -22.06 7.64 -5.41
CA ASP A 139 -22.95 6.69 -6.06
C ASP A 139 -23.42 5.56 -5.13
N LYS A 140 -24.10 4.55 -5.69
CA LYS A 140 -24.28 3.27 -5.01
C LYS A 140 -22.91 2.66 -4.67
N ALA A 141 -22.83 1.99 -3.54
CA ALA A 141 -21.60 1.29 -3.15
C ALA A 141 -21.23 0.27 -4.23
N TRP A 142 -19.99 0.36 -4.70
CA TRP A 142 -19.35 -0.73 -5.42
C TRP A 142 -19.03 -1.85 -4.43
N ASP A 143 -19.17 -3.09 -4.89
CA ASP A 143 -18.96 -4.27 -4.05
C ASP A 143 -17.50 -4.72 -4.14
N ARG A 144 -16.90 -5.03 -2.99
CA ARG A 144 -15.58 -5.67 -2.94
C ARG A 144 -15.77 -7.15 -3.20
N ALA A 145 -15.18 -7.66 -4.27
CA ALA A 145 -15.25 -9.07 -4.65
C ALA A 145 -13.86 -9.64 -4.89
N PRO A 146 -13.60 -10.89 -4.45
CA PRO A 146 -12.37 -11.58 -4.78
C PRO A 146 -12.38 -12.01 -6.25
N VAL A 147 -11.28 -11.74 -6.95
CA VAL A 147 -10.98 -12.32 -8.27
C VAL A 147 -10.10 -13.55 -8.15
N VAL A 148 -9.31 -13.62 -7.08
CA VAL A 148 -8.64 -14.84 -6.62
C VAL A 148 -8.91 -15.01 -5.14
N TYR A 149 -9.22 -16.23 -4.72
CA TYR A 149 -9.38 -16.58 -3.32
C TYR A 149 -8.92 -18.01 -3.10
N GLU A 150 -7.88 -18.19 -2.29
CA GLU A 150 -7.40 -19.50 -1.88
C GLU A 150 -7.07 -19.47 -0.39
N ASN A 151 -7.84 -20.23 0.39
CA ASN A 151 -7.59 -20.45 1.83
C ASN A 151 -6.90 -21.79 2.09
N PHE A 152 -6.52 -22.50 1.02
CA PHE A 152 -5.86 -23.79 1.05
C PHE A 152 -6.58 -24.78 1.99
N SER A 153 -7.91 -24.80 2.05
CA SER A 153 -8.67 -25.83 2.81
C SER A 153 -8.99 -27.07 1.98
N THR A 154 -8.79 -26.98 0.67
CA THR A 154 -9.00 -28.03 -0.33
C THR A 154 -7.81 -28.03 -1.29
N THR A 155 -7.65 -29.05 -2.14
CA THR A 155 -6.59 -29.10 -3.17
C THR A 155 -6.98 -28.43 -4.50
N SER A 156 -8.11 -27.70 -4.56
CA SER A 156 -8.59 -27.04 -5.78
C SER A 156 -7.70 -25.89 -6.25
N PHE A 157 -6.94 -25.28 -5.33
CA PHE A 157 -6.01 -24.18 -5.62
C PHE A 157 -4.90 -24.52 -6.61
N LEU A 158 -4.60 -25.82 -6.79
CA LEU A 158 -3.50 -26.29 -7.64
C LEU A 158 -3.66 -25.87 -9.11
N GLN A 159 -4.87 -25.48 -9.52
CA GLN A 159 -5.14 -25.00 -10.88
C GLN A 159 -4.88 -23.49 -11.04
N ASN A 160 -4.82 -22.74 -9.93
CA ASN A 160 -4.83 -21.28 -9.93
C ASN A 160 -3.49 -20.66 -9.49
N LEU A 161 -2.56 -21.46 -8.94
CA LEU A 161 -1.24 -21.02 -8.51
C LEU A 161 -0.15 -21.69 -9.34
N ALA A 162 0.90 -20.92 -9.67
CA ALA A 162 2.13 -21.45 -10.23
C ALA A 162 3.27 -21.25 -9.23
N PHE A 163 4.09 -22.28 -9.02
CA PHE A 163 5.31 -22.17 -8.21
C PHE A 163 6.51 -22.05 -9.14
N ILE A 164 7.30 -21.02 -8.90
CA ILE A 164 8.48 -20.66 -9.68
C ILE A 164 9.66 -20.65 -8.72
N ASN A 165 10.63 -21.51 -8.99
CA ASN A 165 11.90 -21.49 -8.26
C ASN A 165 12.94 -20.67 -9.04
N LEU A 166 13.62 -19.73 -8.37
CA LEU A 166 14.75 -18.98 -8.92
C LEU A 166 16.11 -19.52 -8.40
N GLY A 167 16.42 -20.80 -8.62
CA GLY A 167 17.78 -21.41 -8.56
C GLY A 167 17.88 -22.66 -7.66
N ALA A 168 18.83 -23.58 -7.80
CA ALA A 168 20.25 -23.43 -8.17
C ALA A 168 20.64 -23.99 -9.55
N ASP A 169 21.55 -23.29 -10.24
CA ASP A 169 22.28 -23.64 -11.47
C ASP A 169 21.51 -24.02 -12.76
N ASP A 170 20.23 -24.40 -12.71
CA ASP A 170 19.52 -25.04 -13.84
C ASP A 170 18.43 -24.17 -14.52
N GLY A 171 18.40 -22.86 -14.19
CA GLY A 171 17.43 -21.92 -14.74
C GLY A 171 16.01 -22.07 -14.19
N PHE A 172 15.11 -21.17 -14.62
CA PHE A 172 13.70 -21.14 -14.24
C PHE A 172 13.03 -22.49 -14.53
N GLN A 173 12.61 -23.20 -13.49
CA GLN A 173 11.77 -24.40 -13.64
C GLN A 173 10.40 -24.06 -13.05
N ALA A 174 9.43 -23.73 -13.91
CA ALA A 174 8.03 -23.72 -13.52
C ALA A 174 7.64 -25.15 -13.12
N GLY A 175 7.43 -25.39 -11.83
CA GLY A 175 6.90 -26.65 -11.35
C GLY A 175 5.40 -26.71 -11.61
N ASN A 176 4.94 -27.66 -12.43
CA ASN A 176 3.51 -27.95 -12.48
C ASN A 176 3.13 -28.69 -11.18
N VAL A 177 2.34 -28.05 -10.33
CA VAL A 177 1.97 -28.55 -9.00
C VAL A 177 1.21 -29.88 -9.05
N SER A 178 0.68 -30.27 -10.22
CA SER A 178 0.01 -31.57 -10.39
C SER A 178 0.94 -32.78 -10.23
N SER A 179 2.27 -32.59 -10.30
CA SER A 179 3.25 -33.68 -10.14
C SER A 179 4.10 -33.58 -8.87
N TRP A 180 3.95 -32.51 -8.08
CA TRP A 180 4.72 -32.30 -6.85
C TRP A 180 3.84 -32.71 -5.66
N GLU A 181 4.30 -33.64 -4.84
CA GLU A 181 3.63 -33.94 -3.57
C GLU A 181 3.78 -32.71 -2.67
N LEU A 182 2.75 -31.84 -2.65
CA LEU A 182 2.68 -30.82 -1.63
C LEU A 182 2.61 -31.51 -0.27
N GLY A 183 3.63 -31.27 0.56
CA GLY A 183 3.65 -31.77 1.92
C GLY A 183 2.53 -31.12 2.72
N LEU A 184 1.46 -31.86 2.98
CA LEU A 184 0.49 -31.52 4.03
C LEU A 184 1.22 -31.65 5.37
N VAL A 185 1.36 -30.55 6.11
CA VAL A 185 1.89 -30.57 7.48
C VAL A 185 0.70 -30.41 8.44
N ASN A 186 0.41 -31.45 9.20
CA ASN A 186 -0.54 -31.46 10.32
C ASN A 186 -1.99 -31.07 9.97
N ASP A 187 -2.59 -31.65 8.92
CA ASP A 187 -4.00 -31.43 8.51
C ASP A 187 -4.38 -29.96 8.18
N ALA A 188 -3.40 -29.05 8.16
CA ALA A 188 -3.53 -27.72 7.60
C ALA A 188 -3.03 -27.77 6.16
N SER A 189 -3.81 -27.29 5.20
CA SER A 189 -3.32 -27.13 3.84
C SER A 189 -2.79 -25.70 3.64
N PHE A 190 -1.63 -25.63 3.00
CA PHE A 190 -0.85 -24.41 2.76
C PHE A 190 -0.06 -24.59 1.46
N ALA A 191 0.23 -23.49 0.79
CA ALA A 191 1.31 -23.42 -0.18
C ALA A 191 2.64 -23.33 0.58
N MET A 192 3.53 -24.30 0.39
CA MET A 192 4.87 -24.25 0.97
C MET A 192 5.86 -23.82 -0.12
N LEU A 193 6.59 -22.75 0.14
CA LEU A 193 7.84 -22.48 -0.55
C LEU A 193 8.90 -23.31 0.17
N LEU A 194 9.14 -24.50 -0.38
CA LEU A 194 10.15 -25.42 0.12
C LEU A 194 11.53 -24.93 -0.26
N TRP A 195 12.44 -25.07 0.70
CA TRP A 195 13.82 -25.30 0.33
C TRP A 195 14.02 -26.71 -0.12
N SER A 196 14.81 -26.84 -1.17
CA SER A 196 15.59 -28.03 -1.35
C SER A 196 16.90 -27.79 -0.56
N ILE A 197 17.26 -28.71 0.34
CA ILE A 197 18.58 -28.72 1.01
C ILE A 197 19.33 -29.89 0.41
N ASP A 198 20.58 -29.67 0.02
CA ASP A 198 21.43 -30.77 -0.42
C ASP A 198 21.66 -31.71 0.77
N GLY A 199 21.13 -32.94 0.66
CA GLY A 199 21.20 -33.92 1.75
C GLY A 199 22.62 -34.36 2.12
N ASN A 200 23.62 -34.05 1.29
CA ASN A 200 25.03 -34.37 1.54
C ASN A 200 25.81 -33.17 2.09
N THR A 201 25.52 -31.96 1.62
CA THR A 201 26.30 -30.75 1.97
C THR A 201 25.60 -29.82 2.95
N GLY A 202 24.28 -29.97 3.13
CA GLY A 202 23.46 -29.06 3.94
C GLY A 202 23.28 -27.68 3.31
N ALA A 203 23.71 -27.48 2.06
CA ALA A 203 23.55 -26.23 1.33
C ALA A 203 22.10 -26.01 0.91
N LEU A 204 21.68 -24.74 0.83
CA LEU A 204 20.42 -24.36 0.19
C LEU A 204 20.54 -24.65 -1.32
N LEU A 205 19.66 -25.48 -1.84
CA LEU A 205 19.51 -25.75 -3.27
C LEU A 205 18.57 -24.75 -3.94
N ALA A 206 17.77 -24.00 -3.18
CA ALA A 206 16.98 -22.86 -3.63
C ALA A 206 16.86 -21.84 -2.50
N ALA A 207 17.22 -20.57 -2.76
CA ALA A 207 17.21 -19.51 -1.75
C ALA A 207 16.30 -18.33 -2.15
N ASP A 208 15.63 -18.43 -3.29
CA ASP A 208 14.89 -17.35 -3.93
C ASP A 208 13.73 -17.96 -4.71
N ASP A 209 12.55 -18.05 -4.10
CA ASP A 209 11.38 -18.75 -4.66
C ASP A 209 10.20 -17.79 -4.78
N LEU A 210 9.34 -18.00 -5.78
CA LEU A 210 8.13 -17.22 -6.04
C LEU A 210 6.90 -18.13 -6.09
N ILE A 211 5.84 -17.73 -5.40
CA ILE A 211 4.48 -18.20 -5.68
C ILE A 211 3.82 -17.15 -6.55
N GLU A 212 3.40 -17.53 -7.75
CA GLU A 212 2.61 -16.69 -8.66
C GLU A 212 1.12 -16.93 -8.47
N CYS A 213 0.37 -15.82 -8.51
CA CYS A 213 -1.07 -15.74 -8.59
C CYS A 213 -1.46 -14.74 -9.68
N THR A 214 -2.25 -15.17 -10.66
CA THR A 214 -2.77 -14.27 -11.71
C THR A 214 -4.16 -13.77 -11.33
N ALA A 215 -4.30 -12.45 -11.20
CA ALA A 215 -5.54 -11.79 -10.85
C ALA A 215 -6.01 -10.89 -12.01
N ASP A 216 -7.24 -11.08 -12.46
CA ASP A 216 -7.85 -10.20 -13.47
C ASP A 216 -8.66 -9.11 -12.79
N PHE A 217 -8.09 -7.90 -12.70
CA PHE A 217 -8.78 -6.72 -12.18
C PHE A 217 -9.39 -5.86 -13.29
N THR A 218 -9.65 -6.43 -14.48
CA THR A 218 -10.40 -5.73 -15.52
C THR A 218 -11.74 -5.25 -14.96
N ASP A 219 -12.09 -3.99 -15.21
CA ASP A 219 -13.24 -3.28 -14.66
C ASP A 219 -13.23 -3.08 -13.12
N GLY A 220 -12.18 -3.52 -12.44
CA GLY A 220 -11.98 -3.39 -11.00
C GLY A 220 -11.12 -2.17 -10.64
N VAL A 221 -11.47 -1.51 -9.53
CA VAL A 221 -10.70 -0.41 -8.94
C VAL A 221 -10.28 -0.70 -7.50
N PHE A 222 -9.22 -0.03 -7.02
CA PHE A 222 -8.60 -0.31 -5.72
C PHE A 222 -8.29 -1.79 -5.47
N PRO A 223 -7.59 -2.46 -6.41
CA PRO A 223 -7.12 -3.81 -6.20
C PRO A 223 -6.20 -3.88 -4.98
N GLU A 224 -6.39 -4.92 -4.19
CA GLU A 224 -5.53 -5.26 -3.07
C GLU A 224 -5.23 -6.74 -3.08
N PHE A 225 -4.09 -7.09 -2.49
CA PHE A 225 -3.68 -8.46 -2.29
C PHE A 225 -3.49 -8.74 -0.81
N THR A 226 -4.24 -9.71 -0.30
CA THR A 226 -4.20 -10.13 1.08
C THR A 226 -3.62 -11.54 1.20
N PHE A 227 -2.69 -11.75 2.14
CA PHE A 227 -2.07 -13.05 2.33
C PHE A 227 -1.73 -13.33 3.80
N LEU A 228 -1.57 -14.61 4.14
CA LEU A 228 -1.25 -15.08 5.48
C LEU A 228 0.03 -15.94 5.49
N PRO A 229 1.17 -15.36 5.89
CA PRO A 229 2.43 -16.07 5.97
C PRO A 229 2.60 -16.78 7.31
N TYR A 230 3.20 -17.96 7.25
CA TYR A 230 3.65 -18.79 8.36
C TYR A 230 5.13 -19.09 8.15
N SER A 231 5.84 -19.35 9.24
CA SER A 231 7.21 -19.82 9.19
C SER A 231 7.30 -21.18 9.88
N TYR A 232 7.98 -22.13 9.25
CA TYR A 232 8.17 -23.48 9.79
C TYR A 232 9.66 -23.82 9.87
N GLY A 233 10.15 -23.99 11.10
CA GLY A 233 11.53 -24.39 11.36
C GLY A 233 11.80 -25.84 10.93
N ALA A 234 12.88 -26.08 10.18
CA ALA A 234 13.41 -27.40 9.89
C ALA A 234 13.80 -28.11 11.19
N MET A 235 13.34 -29.34 11.39
CA MET A 235 13.75 -30.15 12.53
C MET A 235 15.28 -30.35 12.52
N PRO A 236 15.99 -30.20 13.66
CA PRO A 236 15.51 -30.07 15.04
C PRO A 236 15.47 -28.62 15.56
N VAL A 237 15.58 -27.60 14.70
CA VAL A 237 15.70 -26.18 15.07
C VAL A 237 14.33 -25.58 15.47
N GLN A 238 13.52 -26.32 16.23
CA GLN A 238 12.35 -25.77 16.92
C GLN A 238 12.78 -25.07 18.21
N THR A 239 13.67 -24.09 18.10
CA THR A 239 13.88 -23.14 19.20
C THR A 239 12.89 -22.00 18.99
N SER A 240 12.06 -21.72 19.99
CA SER A 240 11.10 -20.62 19.96
C SER A 240 11.79 -19.31 19.57
N ASP A 241 11.27 -18.63 18.56
CA ASP A 241 11.60 -17.26 18.16
C ASP A 241 12.87 -17.05 17.32
N ILE A 242 13.33 -18.05 16.58
CA ILE A 242 14.35 -17.83 15.57
C ILE A 242 13.68 -17.64 14.20
N TYR A 243 13.87 -16.46 13.61
CA TYR A 243 13.40 -16.14 12.26
C TYR A 243 14.55 -15.51 11.49
N PHE A 244 14.80 -15.99 10.28
CA PHE A 244 16.01 -15.60 9.54
C PHE A 244 15.79 -15.14 8.11
N ASP A 245 14.56 -15.21 7.61
CA ASP A 245 14.29 -14.91 6.20
C ASP A 245 13.40 -13.69 6.04
N SER A 246 13.21 -13.29 4.79
CA SER A 246 12.30 -12.23 4.41
C SER A 246 11.43 -12.65 3.24
N PHE A 247 10.33 -11.93 3.07
CA PHE A 247 9.51 -12.08 1.90
C PHE A 247 9.13 -10.72 1.33
N GLU A 248 8.88 -10.72 0.03
CA GLU A 248 8.53 -9.56 -0.76
C GLU A 248 7.26 -9.87 -1.56
N ILE A 249 6.40 -8.88 -1.71
CA ILE A 249 5.31 -8.90 -2.68
C ILE A 249 5.76 -8.06 -3.86
N ILE A 250 5.91 -8.71 -5.00
CA ILE A 250 6.14 -8.07 -6.29
C ILE A 250 4.93 -8.31 -7.18
N ALA A 251 4.68 -7.40 -8.12
CA ALA A 251 3.60 -7.56 -9.07
C ALA A 251 3.96 -6.93 -10.42
N SER A 252 3.42 -7.48 -11.50
CA SER A 252 3.71 -7.07 -12.88
C SER A 252 2.52 -7.22 -13.81
N GLU A 253 2.52 -6.49 -14.93
CA GLU A 253 1.49 -6.58 -15.98
C GLU A 253 1.77 -7.74 -16.96
N SER A 254 2.90 -8.43 -16.80
CA SER A 254 3.30 -9.57 -17.61
C SER A 254 4.02 -10.60 -16.74
N PRO A 255 3.99 -11.90 -17.10
CA PRO A 255 4.69 -12.94 -16.36
C PRO A 255 6.18 -12.61 -16.14
N ILE A 256 6.71 -13.01 -14.98
CA ILE A 256 8.14 -12.96 -14.66
C ILE A 256 8.72 -14.34 -14.97
N GLU A 257 9.63 -14.36 -15.93
CA GLU A 257 10.26 -15.58 -16.46
C GLU A 257 11.73 -15.68 -16.06
N THR A 258 12.36 -14.59 -15.60
CA THR A 258 13.79 -14.58 -15.23
C THR A 258 14.06 -13.93 -13.88
N LYS A 259 15.21 -14.27 -13.29
CA LYS A 259 15.69 -13.67 -12.04
C LYS A 259 15.95 -12.17 -12.20
N GLU A 260 16.48 -11.74 -13.34
CA GLU A 260 16.72 -10.33 -13.64
C GLU A 260 15.40 -9.54 -13.66
N GLN A 261 14.34 -10.12 -14.22
CA GLN A 261 13.00 -9.52 -14.20
C GLN A 261 12.46 -9.44 -12.77
N ALA A 262 12.61 -10.51 -11.97
CA ALA A 262 12.21 -10.52 -10.56
C ALA A 262 12.99 -9.51 -9.70
N ASP A 263 14.28 -9.31 -9.99
CA ASP A 263 15.16 -8.36 -9.30
C ASP A 263 14.88 -6.91 -9.71
N ALA A 264 14.41 -6.67 -10.94
CA ALA A 264 14.00 -5.36 -11.42
C ALA A 264 12.54 -4.99 -11.08
N ALA A 265 11.73 -5.96 -10.66
CA ALA A 265 10.31 -5.76 -10.38
C ALA A 265 10.08 -4.78 -9.21
N LYS A 266 9.01 -4.00 -9.29
CA LYS A 266 8.58 -3.12 -8.21
C LYS A 266 8.13 -3.96 -7.01
N ILE A 267 8.70 -3.67 -5.85
CA ILE A 267 8.31 -4.25 -4.56
C ILE A 267 7.18 -3.41 -3.96
N TYR A 268 6.02 -4.01 -3.75
CA TYR A 268 4.85 -3.37 -3.13
C TYR A 268 4.82 -3.58 -1.61
N TYR A 269 5.39 -4.68 -1.14
CA TYR A 269 5.51 -4.98 0.28
C TYR A 269 6.79 -5.78 0.55
N LYS A 270 7.42 -5.53 1.68
CA LYS A 270 8.60 -6.28 2.13
C LYS A 270 8.57 -6.41 3.65
N ALA A 271 8.84 -7.61 4.13
CA ALA A 271 8.96 -7.86 5.56
C ALA A 271 9.98 -8.95 5.87
N THR A 272 10.67 -8.79 6.99
CA THR A 272 11.41 -9.88 7.64
C THR A 272 10.43 -10.79 8.36
N LEU A 273 10.63 -12.10 8.30
CA LEU A 273 9.89 -13.04 9.12
C LEU A 273 10.21 -12.79 10.60
N ASN A 274 9.17 -12.61 11.40
CA ASN A 274 9.23 -12.48 12.84
C ASN A 274 7.81 -12.67 13.40
N LYS A 275 7.67 -12.72 14.72
CA LYS A 275 6.37 -12.84 15.42
C LYS A 275 5.33 -11.78 15.02
N ASP A 276 5.76 -10.65 14.48
CA ASP A 276 4.88 -9.57 14.06
C ASP A 276 4.42 -9.68 12.62
N THR A 277 5.08 -10.50 11.81
CA THR A 277 4.81 -10.69 10.40
C THR A 277 4.24 -12.07 10.10
N VAL A 278 4.59 -13.10 10.86
CA VAL A 278 3.98 -14.44 10.72
C VAL A 278 2.65 -14.55 11.46
N ASN A 279 1.78 -15.45 11.03
CA ASN A 279 0.46 -15.75 11.62
C ASN A 279 -0.47 -14.53 11.67
N LYS A 280 -0.24 -13.53 10.81
CA LYS A 280 -1.07 -12.32 10.69
C LYS A 280 -1.38 -12.05 9.23
N MET A 281 -2.61 -11.62 8.95
CA MET A 281 -3.03 -11.19 7.62
C MET A 281 -2.31 -9.89 7.26
N HIS A 282 -1.80 -9.81 6.04
CA HIS A 282 -1.24 -8.59 5.45
C HIS A 282 -2.03 -8.25 4.20
N THR A 283 -2.30 -6.96 4.00
CA THR A 283 -2.97 -6.44 2.80
C THR A 283 -2.07 -5.43 2.12
N VAL A 284 -1.92 -5.57 0.81
CA VAL A 284 -1.04 -4.76 -0.04
C VAL A 284 -1.87 -4.01 -1.04
N ASP A 285 -1.65 -2.70 -1.13
CA ASP A 285 -2.28 -1.85 -2.15
C ASP A 285 -1.63 -2.14 -3.51
N LEU A 286 -2.46 -2.52 -4.48
CA LEU A 286 -2.05 -2.81 -5.85
C LEU A 286 -2.68 -1.83 -6.85
N SER A 287 -3.10 -0.63 -6.43
CA SER A 287 -3.79 0.36 -7.28
C SER A 287 -3.10 0.72 -8.62
N ASP A 288 -1.82 0.37 -8.84
CA ASP A 288 -1.16 0.48 -10.16
C ASP A 288 -1.76 -0.48 -11.23
N PHE A 289 -2.50 -1.50 -10.78
CA PHE A 289 -3.12 -2.56 -11.58
C PHE A 289 -4.64 -2.40 -11.74
N GLU A 290 -5.20 -1.24 -11.44
CA GLU A 290 -6.60 -0.96 -11.74
C GLU A 290 -6.91 -1.14 -13.23
N ASN A 291 -8.03 -1.80 -13.53
CA ASN A 291 -8.45 -2.16 -14.89
C ASN A 291 -7.39 -2.96 -15.69
N LYS A 292 -6.59 -3.80 -15.02
CA LYS A 292 -5.55 -4.62 -15.67
C LYS A 292 -5.53 -6.03 -15.11
N VAL A 293 -4.98 -6.94 -15.91
CA VAL A 293 -4.49 -8.23 -15.40
C VAL A 293 -3.18 -8.01 -14.65
N CYS A 294 -3.07 -8.62 -13.48
CA CYS A 294 -1.94 -8.52 -12.58
C CYS A 294 -1.37 -9.92 -12.29
N TYR A 295 -0.07 -10.07 -12.47
CA TYR A 295 0.68 -11.23 -12.01
C TYR A 295 1.30 -10.87 -10.66
N ILE A 296 0.82 -11.47 -9.60
CA ILE A 296 1.20 -11.20 -8.22
C ILE A 296 2.14 -12.31 -7.75
N TYR A 297 3.26 -11.94 -7.13
CA TYR A 297 4.20 -12.93 -6.62
C TYR A 297 4.54 -12.70 -5.15
N ILE A 298 4.48 -13.78 -4.38
CA ILE A 298 5.07 -13.86 -3.04
C ILE A 298 6.47 -14.44 -3.22
N ARG A 299 7.48 -13.59 -3.03
CA ARG A 299 8.89 -13.95 -3.19
C ARG A 299 9.53 -14.20 -1.83
N HIS A 300 9.99 -15.42 -1.57
CA HIS A 300 10.78 -15.77 -0.39
C HIS A 300 12.26 -15.57 -0.69
N LYS A 301 12.94 -14.78 0.15
CA LYS A 301 14.40 -14.64 0.12
C LYS A 301 14.97 -15.28 1.37
N ALA A 302 15.50 -16.49 1.21
CA ALA A 302 16.12 -17.23 2.28
C ALA A 302 17.54 -16.73 2.52
N GLU A 303 17.84 -16.27 3.74
CA GLU A 303 19.17 -15.75 4.09
C GLU A 303 19.96 -16.75 4.96
N LYS A 304 19.29 -17.73 5.59
CA LYS A 304 19.94 -18.77 6.41
C LYS A 304 19.30 -20.14 6.24
N THR A 305 19.97 -21.16 6.76
CA THR A 305 19.45 -22.52 6.82
C THR A 305 18.38 -22.66 7.93
N GLY A 306 17.16 -23.09 7.61
CA GLY A 306 16.29 -23.79 8.60
C GLY A 306 14.89 -23.26 8.99
N TYR A 307 14.27 -22.28 8.32
CA TYR A 307 12.83 -21.82 8.31
C TYR A 307 12.02 -21.68 6.96
N ALA A 308 11.18 -22.63 6.56
CA ALA A 308 10.41 -22.49 5.31
C ALA A 308 9.35 -21.37 5.40
N LEU A 309 9.08 -20.66 4.29
CA LEU A 309 7.92 -19.78 4.16
C LEU A 309 6.71 -20.58 3.71
N MET A 310 5.64 -20.51 4.48
CA MET A 310 4.36 -21.14 4.17
C MET A 310 3.29 -20.07 4.03
N ILE A 311 2.39 -20.22 3.06
CA ILE A 311 1.27 -19.33 2.83
C ILE A 311 -0.01 -20.15 2.99
N SER A 312 -0.91 -19.74 3.90
CA SER A 312 -2.18 -20.44 4.12
C SER A 312 -3.40 -19.64 3.68
N HIS A 313 -3.20 -18.45 3.12
CA HIS A 313 -4.27 -17.64 2.53
C HIS A 313 -3.66 -16.74 1.47
N VAL A 314 -4.30 -16.65 0.32
CA VAL A 314 -4.12 -15.58 -0.65
C VAL A 314 -5.48 -15.14 -1.16
N GLU A 315 -5.65 -13.83 -1.31
CA GLU A 315 -6.86 -13.24 -1.84
C GLU A 315 -6.49 -11.98 -2.60
N ALA A 316 -6.83 -11.95 -3.88
CA ALA A 316 -6.76 -10.76 -4.71
C ALA A 316 -8.19 -10.27 -4.89
N ASN A 317 -8.48 -9.03 -4.48
CA ASN A 317 -9.83 -8.49 -4.55
C ASN A 317 -9.81 -7.02 -5.01
N ALA A 318 -10.92 -6.54 -5.55
CA ALA A 318 -11.09 -5.16 -6.01
C ALA A 318 -12.54 -4.72 -5.80
N LEU A 319 -12.80 -3.41 -5.95
CA LEU A 319 -14.18 -2.90 -6.05
C LEU A 319 -14.67 -3.02 -7.49
N PHE A 320 -15.89 -3.53 -7.65
CA PHE A 320 -16.59 -3.63 -8.93
C PHE A 320 -17.92 -2.89 -8.88
N ALA A 321 -18.33 -2.39 -10.04
CA ALA A 321 -19.62 -1.75 -10.18
C ALA A 321 -20.76 -2.72 -9.78
N PRO A 322 -21.80 -2.24 -9.09
CA PRO A 322 -22.95 -3.07 -8.76
C PRO A 322 -23.65 -3.52 -10.05
N ILE A 323 -24.13 -4.77 -10.07
CA ILE A 323 -24.96 -5.29 -11.17
C ILE A 323 -26.31 -4.57 -11.13
N GLU A 324 -26.74 -4.01 -12.27
CA GLU A 324 -28.03 -3.32 -12.42
C GLU A 324 -29.25 -4.26 -12.35
#